data_AF-L8LU14-F1
#
_entry.id   AF-L8LU14-F1
#
_cell.length_a   1.000
_cell.length_b   1.000
_cell.length_c   1.000
_cell.angle_alpha   90.00
_cell.angle_beta   90.00
_cell.angle_gamma   90.00
#
_symmetry.space_group_name_H-M   'P 1'
#
loop_
_entity.id
_entity.type
_entity.pdbx_description
1 polymer ?
#
loop_
_entity_poly.entity_id
_entity_poly.type
_entity_poly.pdbx_seq_one_letter_code
_entity_poly.pdbx_strand_id
1 'polypeptide(L)'
;MALIFNLFLRELLSQPRDVLVLRFTALLLLLYGSSTVVLDVPLSILSGLMLLSPVFLTSQVLWVIICALLWWINATDWLWIDNHKILITYWGLVCALAVSAKDADEVLAWNGRLLIGLTFLFATIWKVLAGEYWDGSFLHYTFMLDPRVESVAMFIGGLSRETLVQNRLLEVSLQEFPKKIGQITLFTSTRLQWFALAASYWTLLIEASVAIAFLLPSFFSRYRDWLLIVFIATTYFLLPVLGFAYVLMIMGFAQCHPQNTGIRVTYICLFAFLQLARLF
;
A
#
# COMPACT_ATOMS: atom_id res chain seq x y z
N MET A 1 11.78 28.90 -5.41
CA MET A 1 11.03 27.62 -5.37
C MET A 1 11.21 26.90 -4.03
N ALA A 2 12.43 26.61 -3.58
CA ALA A 2 12.68 25.95 -2.28
C ALA A 2 12.12 26.70 -1.05
N LEU A 3 12.17 28.04 -1.03
CA LEU A 3 11.60 28.85 0.06
C LEU A 3 10.07 28.69 0.17
N ILE A 4 9.37 28.71 -0.97
CA ILE A 4 7.91 28.55 -1.04
C ILE A 4 7.50 27.15 -0.58
N PHE A 5 8.23 26.13 -1.01
CA PHE A 5 7.97 24.75 -0.60
C PHE A 5 8.17 24.54 0.91
N ASN A 6 9.23 25.14 1.49
CA ASN A 6 9.45 25.09 2.93
C ASN A 6 8.37 25.83 3.73
N LEU A 7 7.88 26.97 3.23
CA LEU A 7 6.76 27.68 3.86
C LEU A 7 5.48 26.85 3.82
N PHE A 8 5.17 26.26 2.67
CA PHE A 8 4.03 25.36 2.50
C PHE A 8 4.08 24.17 3.48
N LEU A 9 5.24 23.49 3.60
CA LEU A 9 5.38 22.37 4.53
C LEU A 9 5.19 22.79 5.99
N ARG A 10 5.67 23.98 6.38
CA ARG A 10 5.47 24.52 7.73
C ARG A 10 4.00 24.82 8.03
N GLU A 11 3.30 25.42 7.08
CA GLU A 11 1.86 25.70 7.18
C GLU A 11 1.04 24.41 7.19
N LEU A 12 1.43 23.42 6.40
CA LEU A 12 0.76 22.13 6.40
C LEU A 12 0.95 21.42 7.75
N LEU A 13 2.17 21.37 8.27
CA LEU A 13 2.50 20.68 9.53
C LEU A 13 2.03 21.41 10.80
N SER A 14 1.64 22.69 10.70
CA SER A 14 1.05 23.44 11.82
C SER A 14 -0.39 23.05 12.10
N GLN A 15 -1.06 22.37 11.16
CA GLN A 15 -2.41 21.88 11.34
C GLN A 15 -2.46 20.67 12.30
N PRO A 16 -3.59 20.44 12.98
CA PRO A 16 -3.79 19.25 13.80
C PRO A 16 -3.52 17.97 12.99
N ARG A 17 -2.75 17.05 13.58
CA ARG A 17 -2.28 15.84 12.87
C ARG A 17 -3.44 14.94 12.46
N ASP A 18 -4.41 14.75 13.35
CA ASP A 18 -5.67 14.05 13.10
C ASP A 18 -6.40 14.61 11.88
N VAL A 19 -6.54 15.93 11.76
CA VAL A 19 -7.18 16.58 10.60
C VAL A 19 -6.42 16.29 9.31
N LEU A 20 -5.09 16.36 9.34
CA LEU A 20 -4.26 16.00 8.17
C LEU A 20 -4.41 14.54 7.78
N VAL A 21 -4.44 13.63 8.76
CA VAL A 21 -4.64 12.20 8.54
C VAL A 21 -5.99 11.92 7.89
N LEU A 22 -7.07 12.56 8.38
CA LEU A 22 -8.40 12.46 7.78
C LEU A 22 -8.40 12.99 6.34
N ARG A 23 -7.72 14.12 6.07
CA ARG A 23 -7.60 14.68 4.70
C ARG A 23 -6.84 13.74 3.77
N PHE A 24 -5.70 13.21 4.20
CA PHE A 24 -4.96 12.26 3.38
C PHE A 24 -5.74 10.97 3.16
N THR A 25 -6.55 10.55 4.13
CA THR A 25 -7.46 9.41 3.97
C THR A 25 -8.56 9.70 2.95
N ALA A 26 -9.20 10.88 3.02
CA ALA A 26 -10.18 11.29 2.00
C ALA A 26 -9.54 11.39 0.60
N LEU A 27 -8.30 11.91 0.51
CA LEU A 27 -7.54 11.95 -0.75
C LEU A 27 -7.22 10.55 -1.28
N LEU A 28 -6.84 9.61 -0.40
CA LEU A 28 -6.65 8.21 -0.74
C LEU A 28 -7.94 7.61 -1.33
N LEU A 29 -9.07 7.81 -0.66
CA LEU A 29 -10.36 7.28 -1.11
C LEU A 29 -10.83 7.92 -2.43
N LEU A 30 -10.54 9.20 -2.65
CA LEU A 30 -10.81 9.86 -3.92
C LEU A 30 -10.00 9.26 -5.08
N LEU A 31 -8.74 8.89 -4.82
CA LEU A 31 -7.82 8.42 -5.87
C LEU A 31 -7.84 6.89 -6.05
N TYR A 32 -8.19 6.14 -5.03
CA TYR A 32 -8.04 4.67 -4.96
C TYR A 32 -9.17 3.99 -4.18
N GLY A 33 -10.33 4.62 -4.06
CA GLY A 33 -11.40 4.22 -3.16
C GLY A 33 -11.95 2.81 -3.37
N SER A 34 -12.30 2.41 -4.60
CA SER A 34 -12.85 1.08 -4.86
C SER A 34 -12.24 0.42 -6.10
N SER A 35 -12.69 -0.80 -6.42
CA SER A 35 -12.37 -1.56 -7.64
C SER A 35 -13.48 -1.50 -8.69
N THR A 36 -14.64 -0.89 -8.37
CA THR A 36 -15.84 -0.89 -9.20
C THR A 36 -16.36 0.51 -9.51
N VAL A 37 -16.62 0.77 -10.80
CA VAL A 37 -17.04 2.10 -11.30
C VAL A 37 -18.32 2.62 -10.62
N VAL A 38 -19.30 1.76 -10.37
CA VAL A 38 -20.61 2.17 -9.83
C VAL A 38 -20.49 2.70 -8.41
N LEU A 39 -19.63 2.11 -7.59
CA LEU A 39 -19.48 2.46 -6.17
C LEU A 39 -18.32 3.45 -5.95
N ASP A 40 -17.44 3.64 -6.94
CA ASP A 40 -16.43 4.70 -6.95
C ASP A 40 -17.05 6.11 -7.00
N VAL A 41 -18.16 6.29 -7.72
CA VAL A 41 -18.81 7.60 -7.86
C VAL A 41 -19.27 8.17 -6.51
N PRO A 42 -20.10 7.48 -5.71
CA PRO A 42 -20.52 8.02 -4.42
C PRO A 42 -19.32 8.22 -3.47
N LEU A 43 -18.35 7.31 -3.46
CA LEU A 43 -17.16 7.42 -2.62
C LEU A 43 -16.31 8.65 -3.01
N SER A 44 -16.17 8.92 -4.30
CA SER A 44 -15.45 10.09 -4.83
C SER A 44 -16.16 11.39 -4.51
N ILE A 45 -17.49 11.43 -4.65
CA ILE A 45 -18.30 12.61 -4.31
C ILE A 45 -18.15 12.93 -2.81
N LEU A 46 -18.34 11.92 -1.94
CA LEU A 46 -18.21 12.10 -0.49
C LEU A 46 -16.80 12.55 -0.11
N SER A 47 -15.76 11.91 -0.65
CA SER A 47 -14.37 12.26 -0.39
C SER A 47 -14.04 13.68 -0.87
N GLY A 48 -14.54 14.08 -2.04
CA GLY A 48 -14.41 15.44 -2.56
C GLY A 48 -15.06 16.48 -1.64
N LEU A 49 -16.29 16.23 -1.19
CA LEU A 49 -16.97 17.11 -0.23
C LEU A 49 -16.22 17.23 1.09
N MET A 50 -15.66 16.13 1.60
CA MET A 50 -14.86 16.12 2.83
C MET A 50 -13.54 16.88 2.68
N LEU A 51 -12.90 16.85 1.50
CA LEU A 51 -11.71 17.65 1.23
C LEU A 51 -12.01 19.15 1.18
N LEU A 52 -13.20 19.54 0.73
CA LEU A 52 -13.63 20.94 0.61
C LEU A 52 -14.13 21.54 1.93
N SER A 53 -14.64 20.72 2.85
CA SER A 53 -15.29 21.20 4.08
C SER A 53 -14.77 20.48 5.33
N PRO A 54 -14.15 21.21 6.28
CA PRO A 54 -13.76 20.65 7.57
C PRO A 54 -14.93 20.02 8.34
N VAL A 55 -16.13 20.60 8.24
CA VAL A 55 -17.34 20.08 8.90
C VAL A 55 -17.69 18.68 8.39
N PHE A 56 -17.55 18.46 7.10
CA PHE A 56 -17.79 17.14 6.50
C PHE A 56 -16.64 16.19 6.82
N LEU A 57 -15.41 16.66 6.78
CA LEU A 57 -14.24 15.86 7.13
C LEU A 57 -14.31 15.28 8.54
N THR A 58 -14.84 16.03 9.50
CA THR A 58 -14.98 15.61 10.91
C THR A 58 -16.35 15.03 11.23
N SER A 59 -17.20 14.75 10.22
CA SER A 59 -18.51 14.16 10.44
C SER A 59 -18.41 12.64 10.61
N GLN A 60 -18.76 12.14 11.80
CA GLN A 60 -18.84 10.70 12.07
C GLN A 60 -19.79 9.98 11.11
N VAL A 61 -20.94 10.59 10.80
CA VAL A 61 -21.94 9.99 9.92
C VAL A 61 -21.36 9.75 8.54
N LEU A 62 -20.59 10.70 7.98
CA LEU A 62 -19.97 10.54 6.67
C LEU A 62 -18.91 9.43 6.67
N TRP A 63 -18.08 9.35 7.71
CA TRP A 63 -17.12 8.26 7.84
C TRP A 63 -17.78 6.89 8.01
N VAL A 64 -18.90 6.80 8.74
CA VAL A 64 -19.69 5.56 8.85
C VAL A 64 -20.28 5.15 7.51
N ILE A 65 -20.84 6.10 6.74
CA ILE A 65 -21.35 5.84 5.39
C ILE A 65 -20.22 5.35 4.47
N ILE A 66 -19.06 6.01 4.47
CA ILE A 66 -17.88 5.58 3.71
C ILE A 66 -17.47 4.17 4.11
N CYS A 67 -17.38 3.88 5.41
CA CYS A 67 -17.02 2.56 5.92
C CYS A 67 -18.03 1.49 5.46
N ALA A 68 -19.33 1.78 5.50
CA ALA A 68 -20.37 0.86 5.02
C ALA A 68 -20.26 0.61 3.51
N LEU A 69 -19.99 1.65 2.71
CA LEU A 69 -19.76 1.53 1.27
C LEU A 69 -18.54 0.66 0.97
N LEU A 70 -17.41 0.89 1.64
CA LEU A 70 -16.19 0.10 1.48
C LEU A 70 -16.42 -1.37 1.86
N TRP A 71 -17.13 -1.64 2.96
CA TRP A 71 -17.52 -2.99 3.35
C TRP A 71 -18.40 -3.67 2.29
N TRP A 72 -19.39 -2.95 1.78
CA TRP A 72 -20.29 -3.46 0.75
C TRP A 72 -19.51 -3.86 -0.51
N ILE A 73 -18.63 -2.98 -1.01
CA ILE A 73 -17.77 -3.26 -2.17
C ILE A 73 -16.95 -4.52 -1.94
N ASN A 74 -16.25 -4.58 -0.81
CA ASN A 74 -15.36 -5.68 -0.49
C ASN A 74 -16.09 -7.01 -0.35
N ALA A 75 -17.32 -7.00 0.19
CA ALA A 75 -18.16 -8.18 0.29
C ALA A 75 -18.63 -8.67 -1.09
N THR A 76 -18.96 -7.75 -2.00
CA THR A 76 -19.39 -8.11 -3.36
C THR A 76 -18.24 -8.62 -4.25
N ASP A 77 -17.02 -8.18 -3.99
CA ASP A 77 -15.82 -8.49 -4.80
C ASP A 77 -14.86 -9.45 -4.07
N TRP A 78 -15.34 -10.19 -3.07
CA TRP A 78 -14.52 -10.94 -2.10
C TRP A 78 -13.46 -11.87 -2.71
N LEU A 79 -13.75 -12.47 -3.88
CA LEU A 79 -12.84 -13.41 -4.52
C LEU A 79 -11.70 -12.74 -5.31
N TRP A 80 -11.87 -11.46 -5.68
CA TRP A 80 -10.96 -10.74 -6.58
C TRP A 80 -10.35 -9.49 -5.94
N ILE A 81 -10.78 -9.17 -4.73
CA ILE A 81 -10.35 -7.99 -4.02
C ILE A 81 -8.87 -8.07 -3.61
N ASP A 82 -8.15 -6.98 -3.89
CA ASP A 82 -6.80 -6.83 -3.38
C ASP A 82 -6.80 -6.67 -1.85
N ASN A 83 -5.89 -7.36 -1.18
CA ASN A 83 -5.74 -7.35 0.29
C ASN A 83 -5.72 -5.94 0.92
N HIS A 84 -5.13 -4.96 0.23
CA HIS A 84 -5.01 -3.60 0.74
C HIS A 84 -6.36 -2.84 0.78
N LYS A 85 -7.36 -3.26 0.00
CA LYS A 85 -8.72 -2.70 0.06
C LYS A 85 -9.42 -3.10 1.36
N ILE A 86 -9.15 -4.31 1.87
CA ILE A 86 -9.62 -4.75 3.19
C ILE A 86 -9.00 -3.88 4.29
N LEU A 87 -7.69 -3.60 4.19
CA LEU A 87 -7.00 -2.72 5.12
C LEU A 87 -7.57 -1.29 5.10
N ILE A 88 -7.87 -0.74 3.92
CA ILE A 88 -8.51 0.57 3.77
C ILE A 88 -9.89 0.60 4.46
N THR A 89 -10.66 -0.49 4.41
CA THR A 89 -11.94 -0.59 5.13
C THR A 89 -11.76 -0.54 6.64
N TYR A 90 -10.80 -1.30 7.19
CA TYR A 90 -10.47 -1.20 8.61
C TYR A 90 -9.99 0.21 8.98
N TRP A 91 -9.21 0.85 8.13
CA TRP A 91 -8.77 2.22 8.35
C TRP A 91 -9.93 3.23 8.30
N GLY A 92 -10.88 3.06 7.39
CA GLY A 92 -12.11 3.86 7.34
C GLY A 92 -12.95 3.75 8.60
N LEU A 93 -13.05 2.54 9.18
CA LEU A 93 -13.68 2.34 10.49
C LEU A 93 -12.93 3.09 11.60
N VAL A 94 -11.60 3.05 11.60
CA VAL A 94 -10.77 3.80 12.56
C VAL A 94 -11.03 5.30 12.44
N CYS A 95 -11.11 5.85 11.22
CA CYS A 95 -11.48 7.25 11.01
C CYS A 95 -12.87 7.58 11.59
N ALA A 96 -13.86 6.70 11.38
CA ALA A 96 -15.20 6.86 11.94
C ALA A 96 -15.23 6.87 13.47
N LEU A 97 -14.41 6.01 14.09
CA LEU A 97 -14.25 5.97 15.55
C LEU A 97 -13.51 7.22 16.06
N ALA A 98 -12.43 7.62 15.40
CA ALA A 98 -11.57 8.71 15.81
C ALA A 98 -12.30 10.06 15.88
N VAL A 99 -13.12 10.40 14.88
CA VAL A 99 -13.87 11.68 14.87
C VAL A 99 -14.90 11.81 15.99
N SER A 100 -15.26 10.70 16.65
CA SER A 100 -16.15 10.68 17.82
C SER A 100 -15.40 10.54 19.14
N ALA A 101 -14.10 10.30 19.10
CA ALA A 101 -13.28 10.13 20.29
C ALA A 101 -12.91 11.47 20.92
N LYS A 102 -12.64 11.45 22.22
CA LYS A 102 -12.12 12.64 22.93
C LYS A 102 -10.72 13.02 22.44
N ASP A 103 -9.91 12.02 22.11
CA ASP A 103 -8.58 12.17 21.53
C ASP A 103 -8.52 11.40 20.20
N ALA A 104 -8.96 12.07 19.13
CA ALA A 104 -8.94 11.52 17.78
C ALA A 104 -7.52 11.17 17.34
N ASP A 105 -6.55 11.97 17.75
CA ASP A 105 -5.15 11.86 17.37
C ASP A 105 -4.49 10.59 17.94
N GLU A 106 -4.76 10.28 19.20
CA GLU A 106 -4.32 9.04 19.85
C GLU A 106 -5.00 7.81 19.23
N VAL A 107 -6.31 7.88 18.97
CA VAL A 107 -7.05 6.77 18.35
C VAL A 107 -6.48 6.43 16.96
N LEU A 108 -6.24 7.44 16.12
CA LEU A 108 -5.64 7.25 14.79
C LEU A 108 -4.22 6.68 14.90
N ALA A 109 -3.39 7.21 15.80
CA ALA A 109 -2.02 6.77 16.00
C ALA A 109 -1.93 5.32 16.47
N TRP A 110 -2.70 4.96 17.49
CA TRP A 110 -2.70 3.62 18.07
C TRP A 110 -3.18 2.57 17.07
N ASN A 111 -4.31 2.84 16.41
CA ASN A 111 -4.87 1.91 15.44
C ASN A 111 -4.02 1.85 14.17
N GLY A 112 -3.47 2.96 13.68
CA GLY A 112 -2.55 2.96 12.54
C GLY A 112 -1.32 2.09 12.82
N ARG A 113 -0.76 2.20 14.03
CA ARG A 113 0.35 1.35 14.45
C ARG A 113 -0.02 -0.14 14.47
N LEU A 114 -1.16 -0.49 15.08
CA LEU A 114 -1.61 -1.88 15.17
C LEU A 114 -1.92 -2.47 13.79
N LEU A 115 -2.64 -1.73 12.95
CA LEU A 115 -3.00 -2.19 11.61
C LEU A 115 -1.77 -2.44 10.75
N ILE A 116 -0.78 -1.54 10.76
CA ILE A 116 0.53 -1.78 10.11
C ILE A 116 1.14 -3.08 10.66
N GLY A 117 1.33 -3.16 11.98
CA GLY A 117 1.99 -4.30 12.60
C GLY A 117 1.33 -5.64 12.27
N LEU A 118 0.00 -5.72 12.35
CA LEU A 118 -0.78 -6.92 12.06
C LEU A 118 -0.76 -7.27 10.57
N THR A 119 -0.89 -6.27 9.67
CA THR A 119 -0.80 -6.50 8.22
C THR A 119 0.53 -7.15 7.85
N PHE A 120 1.65 -6.61 8.36
CA PHE A 120 2.97 -7.15 8.07
C PHE A 120 3.21 -8.50 8.73
N LEU A 121 2.71 -8.71 9.94
CA LEU A 121 2.81 -10.02 10.62
C LEU A 121 2.11 -11.10 9.80
N PHE A 122 0.85 -10.88 9.41
CA PHE A 122 0.09 -11.86 8.64
C PHE A 122 0.66 -12.07 7.24
N ALA A 123 1.13 -10.99 6.58
CA ALA A 123 1.80 -11.10 5.30
C ALA A 123 3.08 -11.96 5.39
N THR A 124 3.89 -11.74 6.42
CA THR A 124 5.12 -12.52 6.66
C THR A 124 4.79 -13.99 6.92
N ILE A 125 3.86 -14.26 7.84
CA ILE A 125 3.46 -15.63 8.20
C ILE A 125 2.93 -16.36 6.97
N TRP A 126 2.05 -15.74 6.19
CA TRP A 126 1.52 -16.34 4.97
C TRP A 126 2.63 -16.72 3.99
N LYS A 127 3.56 -15.81 3.70
CA LYS A 127 4.66 -16.07 2.77
C LYS A 127 5.61 -17.17 3.25
N VAL A 128 5.87 -17.23 4.55
CA VAL A 128 6.69 -18.30 5.16
C VAL A 128 5.99 -19.65 5.03
N LEU A 129 4.68 -19.72 5.28
CA LEU A 129 3.90 -20.96 5.23
C LEU A 129 3.62 -21.43 3.80
N ALA A 130 3.40 -20.51 2.85
CA ALA A 130 3.16 -20.83 1.45
C ALA A 130 4.38 -21.47 0.76
N GLY A 131 5.59 -21.17 1.24
CA GLY A 131 6.81 -21.84 0.78
C GLY A 131 7.49 -21.16 -0.41
N GLU A 132 6.71 -20.58 -1.32
CA GLU A 132 7.17 -20.04 -2.63
C GLU A 132 8.11 -18.82 -2.54
N TYR A 133 8.26 -18.24 -1.35
CA TYR A 133 9.24 -17.18 -1.09
C TYR A 133 10.62 -17.75 -0.71
N TRP A 134 10.71 -19.00 -0.24
CA TRP A 134 11.99 -19.62 0.12
C TRP A 134 12.84 -19.97 -1.09
N ASP A 135 12.20 -20.38 -2.18
CA ASP A 135 12.86 -20.72 -3.45
C ASP A 135 12.76 -19.62 -4.51
N GLY A 136 12.07 -18.52 -4.18
CA GLY A 136 11.90 -17.37 -5.08
C GLY A 136 10.88 -17.55 -6.19
N SER A 137 10.21 -18.71 -6.25
CA SER A 137 9.28 -19.07 -7.33
C SER A 137 8.14 -18.07 -7.50
N PHE A 138 7.56 -17.55 -6.42
CA PHE A 138 6.47 -16.59 -6.48
C PHE A 138 6.87 -15.29 -7.19
N LEU A 139 7.97 -14.66 -6.77
CA LEU A 139 8.43 -13.42 -7.39
C LEU A 139 9.00 -13.68 -8.79
N HIS A 140 9.62 -14.84 -9.00
CA HIS A 140 10.13 -15.20 -10.32
C HIS A 140 9.00 -15.32 -11.35
N TYR A 141 7.92 -16.02 -10.97
CA TYR A 141 6.68 -16.07 -11.75
C TYR A 141 6.11 -14.67 -12.00
N THR A 142 5.99 -13.88 -10.93
CA THR A 142 5.44 -12.53 -10.98
C THR A 142 6.21 -11.64 -11.96
N PHE A 143 7.54 -11.64 -11.91
CA PHE A 143 8.37 -10.85 -12.84
C PHE A 143 8.25 -11.28 -14.31
N MET A 144 7.89 -12.53 -14.58
CA MET A 144 7.75 -13.02 -15.95
C MET A 144 6.40 -12.68 -16.59
N LEU A 145 5.37 -12.39 -15.79
CA LEU A 145 3.99 -12.33 -16.26
C LEU A 145 3.27 -11.04 -15.91
N ASP A 146 3.51 -10.46 -14.73
CA ASP A 146 2.80 -9.27 -14.29
C ASP A 146 3.30 -8.02 -15.06
N PRO A 147 2.43 -7.33 -15.83
CA PRO A 147 2.82 -6.15 -16.58
C PRO A 147 3.36 -5.01 -15.71
N ARG A 148 2.96 -4.93 -14.44
CA ARG A 148 3.36 -3.86 -13.51
C ARG A 148 4.85 -3.89 -13.18
N VAL A 149 5.51 -5.03 -13.40
CA VAL A 149 6.95 -5.22 -13.12
C VAL A 149 7.75 -5.55 -14.37
N GLU A 150 7.17 -5.30 -15.55
CA GLU A 150 7.83 -5.51 -16.84
C GLU A 150 9.17 -4.77 -16.92
N SER A 151 9.22 -3.51 -16.45
CA SER A 151 10.45 -2.72 -16.43
C SER A 151 11.55 -3.37 -15.59
N VAL A 152 11.21 -3.95 -14.44
CA VAL A 152 12.15 -4.69 -13.58
C VAL A 152 12.66 -5.94 -14.30
N ALA A 153 11.77 -6.71 -14.91
CA ALA A 153 12.14 -7.91 -15.65
C ALA A 153 13.03 -7.61 -16.87
N MET A 154 12.84 -6.46 -17.52
CA MET A 154 13.66 -6.03 -18.64
C MET A 154 15.03 -5.50 -18.18
N PHE A 155 15.07 -4.50 -17.30
CA PHE A 155 16.32 -3.83 -16.91
C PHE A 155 17.19 -4.67 -15.96
N ILE A 156 16.55 -5.33 -14.99
CA ILE A 156 17.24 -6.18 -14.01
C ILE A 156 17.27 -7.63 -14.49
N GLY A 157 16.15 -8.16 -14.97
CA GLY A 157 16.10 -9.54 -15.46
C GLY A 157 16.79 -9.75 -16.81
N GLY A 158 16.98 -8.71 -17.62
CA GLY A 158 17.58 -8.83 -18.95
C GLY A 158 16.69 -9.51 -19.97
N LEU A 159 15.37 -9.55 -19.74
CA LEU A 159 14.41 -10.09 -20.71
C LEU A 159 14.03 -9.03 -21.74
N SER A 160 13.67 -9.46 -22.95
CA SER A 160 13.08 -8.57 -23.95
C SER A 160 11.58 -8.42 -23.72
N ARG A 161 11.00 -7.33 -24.22
CA ARG A 161 9.54 -7.11 -24.17
C ARG A 161 8.80 -8.21 -24.92
N GLU A 162 9.34 -8.66 -26.04
CA GLU A 162 8.77 -9.74 -26.86
C GLU A 162 8.70 -11.04 -26.07
N THR A 163 9.74 -11.37 -25.29
CA THR A 163 9.76 -12.54 -24.41
C THR A 163 8.64 -12.47 -23.35
N LEU A 164 8.44 -11.31 -22.73
CA LEU A 164 7.40 -11.13 -21.70
C LEU A 164 5.99 -11.21 -22.30
N VAL A 165 5.77 -10.66 -23.50
CA VAL A 165 4.51 -10.81 -24.24
C VAL A 165 4.26 -12.29 -24.56
N GLN A 166 5.28 -13.03 -25.01
CA GLN A 166 5.15 -14.46 -25.28
C GLN A 166 4.79 -15.26 -24.03
N ASN A 167 5.42 -14.98 -22.90
CA ASN A 167 5.09 -15.64 -21.63
C ASN A 167 3.62 -15.44 -21.24
N ARG A 168 3.10 -14.22 -21.35
CA ARG A 168 1.69 -13.92 -21.09
C ARG A 168 0.74 -14.65 -22.03
N LEU A 169 1.09 -14.76 -23.32
CA LEU A 169 0.29 -15.53 -24.28
C LEU A 169 0.27 -17.03 -23.94
N LEU A 170 1.38 -17.58 -23.46
CA LEU A 170 1.44 -18.96 -22.99
C LEU A 170 0.56 -19.17 -21.75
N GLU A 171 0.60 -18.24 -20.79
CA GLU A 171 -0.25 -18.27 -19.59
C GLU A 171 -1.75 -18.24 -19.95
N VAL A 172 -2.17 -17.29 -20.80
CA VAL A 172 -3.55 -17.20 -21.28
C VAL A 172 -3.98 -18.50 -21.98
N SER A 173 -3.10 -19.05 -22.84
CA SER A 173 -3.40 -20.31 -23.52
C SER A 173 -3.64 -21.45 -22.53
N LEU A 174 -2.79 -21.58 -21.50
CA LEU A 174 -2.93 -22.59 -20.45
C LEU A 174 -4.24 -22.41 -19.66
N GLN A 175 -4.62 -21.16 -19.35
CA GLN A 175 -5.86 -20.86 -18.64
C GLN A 175 -7.11 -21.19 -19.48
N GLU A 176 -7.09 -20.93 -20.78
CA GLU A 176 -8.21 -21.23 -21.69
C GLU A 176 -8.32 -22.73 -22.03
N PHE A 177 -7.19 -23.43 -22.18
CA PHE A 177 -7.16 -24.82 -22.63
C PHE A 177 -6.34 -25.75 -21.71
N PRO A 178 -6.62 -25.79 -20.39
CA PRO A 178 -5.76 -26.47 -19.41
C PRO A 178 -5.64 -27.97 -19.68
N LYS A 179 -6.72 -28.62 -20.11
CA LYS A 179 -6.74 -30.06 -20.41
C LYS A 179 -5.96 -30.45 -21.68
N LYS A 180 -5.80 -29.51 -22.63
CA LYS A 180 -5.15 -29.77 -23.91
C LYS A 180 -3.64 -29.47 -23.84
N ILE A 181 -3.28 -28.41 -23.13
CA ILE A 181 -1.88 -27.95 -23.02
C ILE A 181 -1.15 -28.69 -21.89
N GLY A 182 -1.81 -28.89 -20.75
CA GLY A 182 -1.25 -29.58 -19.58
C GLY A 182 -0.19 -28.75 -18.84
N GLN A 183 0.90 -28.38 -19.52
CA GLN A 183 1.99 -27.58 -18.97
C GLN A 183 2.58 -26.62 -20.00
N ILE A 184 3.12 -25.49 -19.52
CA ILE A 184 3.89 -24.53 -20.32
C ILE A 184 5.25 -24.33 -19.68
N THR A 185 6.22 -23.88 -20.47
CA THR A 185 7.52 -23.41 -19.95
C THR A 185 7.65 -21.93 -20.29
N LEU A 186 7.80 -21.11 -19.27
CA LEU A 186 8.01 -19.68 -19.43
C LEU A 186 9.48 -19.40 -19.76
N PHE A 187 9.70 -18.44 -20.65
CA PHE A 187 11.02 -17.96 -20.99
C PHE A 187 11.56 -17.06 -19.88
N THR A 188 12.82 -17.28 -19.50
CA THR A 188 13.44 -16.57 -18.39
C THR A 188 14.95 -16.47 -18.53
N SER A 189 15.61 -15.84 -17.56
CA SER A 189 17.06 -15.71 -17.48
C SER A 189 17.59 -16.12 -16.09
N THR A 190 18.84 -16.58 -16.04
CA THR A 190 19.52 -16.85 -14.76
C THR A 190 19.64 -15.60 -13.89
N ARG A 191 19.81 -14.43 -14.52
CA ARG A 191 19.86 -13.14 -13.82
C ARG A 191 18.54 -12.84 -13.10
N LEU A 192 17.41 -13.10 -13.77
CA LEU A 192 16.09 -12.89 -13.17
C LEU A 192 15.81 -13.88 -12.03
N GLN A 193 16.24 -15.14 -12.17
CA GLN A 193 16.10 -16.15 -11.10
C GLN A 193 16.82 -15.72 -9.81
N TRP A 194 18.10 -15.32 -9.90
CA TRP A 194 18.85 -14.86 -8.73
C TRP A 194 18.26 -13.59 -8.12
N PHE A 195 17.82 -12.66 -8.97
CA PHE A 195 17.18 -11.44 -8.49
C PHE A 195 15.86 -11.74 -7.77
N ALA A 196 15.02 -12.62 -8.33
CA ALA A 196 13.76 -13.02 -7.71
C ALA A 196 13.99 -13.67 -6.34
N LEU A 197 14.98 -14.56 -6.23
CA LEU A 197 15.35 -15.17 -4.95
C LEU A 197 15.79 -14.12 -3.92
N ALA A 198 16.69 -13.21 -4.31
CA ALA A 198 17.16 -12.15 -3.44
C ALA A 198 16.03 -11.20 -3.01
N ALA A 199 15.14 -10.85 -3.95
CA ALA A 199 13.96 -10.04 -3.69
C ALA A 199 13.00 -10.74 -2.72
N SER A 200 12.82 -12.05 -2.83
CA SER A 200 11.95 -12.82 -1.92
C SER A 200 12.48 -12.81 -0.49
N TYR A 201 13.78 -13.04 -0.29
CA TYR A 201 14.40 -12.94 1.03
C TYR A 201 14.36 -11.52 1.59
N TRP A 202 14.57 -10.51 0.73
CA TRP A 202 14.40 -9.11 1.13
C TRP A 202 12.97 -8.85 1.61
N THR A 203 11.95 -9.25 0.85
CA THR A 203 10.53 -9.11 1.22
C THR A 203 10.25 -9.75 2.58
N LEU A 204 10.66 -11.00 2.80
CA LEU A 204 10.49 -11.67 4.09
C LEU A 204 11.17 -10.90 5.23
N LEU A 205 12.42 -10.47 5.03
CA LEU A 205 13.20 -9.75 6.03
C LEU A 205 12.56 -8.41 6.40
N ILE A 206 12.21 -7.60 5.40
CA ILE A 206 11.70 -6.25 5.63
C ILE A 206 10.28 -6.30 6.21
N GLU A 207 9.42 -7.21 5.74
CA GLU A 207 8.08 -7.36 6.29
C GLU A 207 8.10 -7.82 7.74
N ALA A 208 8.92 -8.83 8.07
CA ALA A 208 9.11 -9.29 9.44
C ALA A 208 9.64 -8.17 10.35
N SER A 209 10.60 -7.39 9.85
CA SER A 209 11.19 -6.28 10.59
C SER A 209 10.16 -5.19 10.89
N VAL A 210 9.31 -4.84 9.92
CA VAL A 210 8.21 -3.87 10.14
C VAL A 210 7.20 -4.44 11.15
N ALA A 211 6.78 -5.69 11.02
CA ALA A 211 5.86 -6.32 11.98
C ALA A 211 6.39 -6.26 13.41
N ILE A 212 7.65 -6.66 13.61
CA ILE A 212 8.34 -6.65 14.91
C ILE A 212 8.40 -5.21 15.47
N ALA A 213 8.81 -4.24 14.66
CA ALA A 213 8.96 -2.86 15.11
C ALA A 213 7.62 -2.23 15.54
N PHE A 214 6.53 -2.54 14.84
CA PHE A 214 5.21 -1.97 15.11
C PHE A 214 4.44 -2.67 16.24
N LEU A 215 4.62 -3.98 16.41
CA LEU A 215 3.90 -4.76 17.44
C LEU A 215 4.65 -4.82 18.78
N LEU A 216 5.98 -4.90 18.79
CA LEU A 216 6.72 -5.07 20.04
C LEU A 216 7.09 -3.73 20.69
N PRO A 217 6.85 -3.57 22.00
CA PRO A 217 7.32 -2.41 22.76
C PRO A 217 8.78 -2.65 23.19
N SER A 218 9.76 -2.01 22.54
CA SER A 218 11.18 -2.13 22.93
C SER A 218 12.09 -1.21 22.09
N PHE A 219 13.39 -1.50 22.08
CA PHE A 219 14.42 -0.97 21.18
C PHE A 219 13.94 -0.76 19.74
N PHE A 220 13.11 -1.67 19.21
CA PHE A 220 12.64 -1.63 17.82
C PHE A 220 11.67 -0.49 17.51
N SER A 221 11.01 0.08 18.53
CA SER A 221 10.05 1.18 18.33
C SER A 221 10.69 2.42 17.70
N ARG A 222 11.98 2.65 17.96
CA ARG A 222 12.75 3.78 17.40
C ARG A 222 12.98 3.67 15.89
N TYR A 223 12.81 2.49 15.31
CA TYR A 223 13.06 2.22 13.88
C TYR A 223 11.77 2.06 13.06
N ARG A 224 10.58 2.15 13.68
CA ARG A 224 9.28 1.95 13.02
C ARG A 224 9.18 2.71 11.71
N ASP A 225 9.34 4.03 11.79
CA ASP A 225 9.19 4.91 10.64
C ASP A 225 10.22 4.63 9.55
N TRP A 226 11.49 4.43 9.93
CA TRP A 226 12.55 4.12 8.98
C TRP A 226 12.34 2.78 8.27
N LEU A 227 11.95 1.74 9.00
CA LEU A 227 11.66 0.43 8.40
C LEU A 227 10.46 0.50 7.47
N LEU A 228 9.40 1.24 7.85
CA LEU A 228 8.23 1.42 6.99
C LEU A 228 8.58 2.23 5.73
N ILE A 229 9.36 3.30 5.86
CA ILE A 229 9.83 4.11 4.72
C ILE A 229 10.69 3.27 3.79
N VAL A 230 11.64 2.49 4.33
CA VAL A 230 12.49 1.59 3.55
C VAL A 230 11.67 0.52 2.84
N PHE A 231 10.68 -0.07 3.53
CA PHE A 231 9.73 -0.98 2.90
C PHE A 231 9.02 -0.31 1.74
N ILE A 232 8.42 0.86 1.95
CA ILE A 232 7.63 1.55 0.93
C ILE A 232 8.51 1.90 -0.28
N ALA A 233 9.70 2.45 -0.03
CA ALA A 233 10.62 2.88 -1.08
C ALA A 233 11.20 1.70 -1.88
N THR A 234 11.54 0.59 -1.23
CA THR A 234 12.12 -0.57 -1.93
C THR A 234 11.05 -1.44 -2.60
N THR A 235 9.91 -1.63 -1.96
CA THR A 235 8.85 -2.53 -2.46
C THR A 235 8.02 -1.84 -3.54
N TYR A 236 7.45 -0.66 -3.29
CA TYR A 236 6.50 -0.05 -4.25
C TYR A 236 7.16 0.72 -5.39
N PHE A 237 8.46 0.97 -5.31
CA PHE A 237 9.21 1.39 -6.48
C PHE A 237 9.38 0.25 -7.48
N LEU A 238 9.44 -1.01 -7.01
CA LEU A 238 9.57 -2.19 -7.87
C LEU A 238 8.21 -2.79 -8.25
N LEU A 239 7.26 -2.82 -7.32
CA LEU A 239 5.92 -3.40 -7.43
C LEU A 239 4.87 -2.31 -7.14
N PRO A 240 4.51 -1.46 -8.12
CA PRO A 240 3.71 -0.27 -7.87
C PRO A 240 2.25 -0.60 -7.54
N VAL A 241 1.98 -0.87 -6.26
CA VAL A 241 0.64 -1.02 -5.66
C VAL A 241 0.35 0.22 -4.83
N LEU A 242 0.07 1.32 -5.53
CA LEU A 242 0.07 2.65 -4.95
C LEU A 242 -0.97 2.82 -3.82
N GLY A 243 -2.17 2.28 -3.97
CA GLY A 243 -3.22 2.36 -2.94
C GLY A 243 -2.76 1.78 -1.59
N PHE A 244 -2.00 0.69 -1.62
CA PHE A 244 -1.43 0.09 -0.42
C PHE A 244 -0.32 0.97 0.18
N ALA A 245 0.57 1.50 -0.66
CA ALA A 245 1.62 2.41 -0.21
C ALA A 245 1.04 3.66 0.48
N TYR A 246 -0.04 4.22 -0.06
CA TYR A 246 -0.71 5.40 0.50
C TYR A 246 -1.30 5.14 1.87
N VAL A 247 -2.07 4.06 2.06
CA VAL A 247 -2.65 3.78 3.38
C VAL A 247 -1.56 3.52 4.42
N LEU A 248 -0.45 2.87 4.05
CA LEU A 248 0.71 2.70 4.92
C LEU A 248 1.36 4.04 5.31
N MET A 249 1.56 4.96 4.36
CA MET A 249 2.10 6.29 4.65
C MET A 249 1.18 7.10 5.56
N ILE A 250 -0.14 7.00 5.38
CA ILE A 250 -1.13 7.71 6.20
C ILE A 250 -1.11 7.18 7.63
N MET A 251 -1.13 5.86 7.81
CA MET A 251 -1.04 5.24 9.13
C MET A 251 0.33 5.48 9.78
N GLY A 252 1.42 5.47 9.00
CA GLY A 252 2.77 5.81 9.45
C GLY A 252 2.88 7.25 9.92
N PHE A 253 2.31 8.19 9.16
CA PHE A 253 2.20 9.59 9.53
C PHE A 253 1.34 9.79 10.79
N ALA A 254 0.23 9.06 10.91
CA ALA A 254 -0.66 9.11 12.06
C ALA A 254 0.04 8.66 13.35
N GLN A 255 0.87 7.61 13.30
CA GLN A 255 1.59 7.13 14.49
C GLN A 255 2.90 7.87 14.78
N CYS A 256 3.45 8.58 13.80
CA CYS A 256 4.73 9.27 13.93
C CYS A 256 4.69 10.33 15.05
N HIS A 257 5.76 10.39 15.85
CA HIS A 257 5.88 11.37 16.93
C HIS A 257 5.71 12.81 16.41
N PRO A 258 4.84 13.65 17.01
CA PRO A 258 4.54 14.99 16.48
C PRO A 258 5.77 15.90 16.33
N GLN A 259 6.76 15.75 17.21
CA GLN A 259 8.00 16.53 17.21
C GLN A 259 9.03 16.08 16.16
N ASN A 260 8.87 14.89 15.58
CA ASN A 260 9.79 14.42 14.54
C ASN A 260 9.38 14.96 13.17
N THR A 261 9.62 16.26 12.98
CA THR A 261 9.25 16.98 11.76
C THR A 261 9.91 16.42 10.51
N GLY A 262 11.16 15.94 10.61
CA GLY A 262 11.88 15.33 9.50
C GLY A 262 11.13 14.13 8.92
N ILE A 263 10.75 13.17 9.77
CA ILE A 263 10.01 11.97 9.35
C ILE A 263 8.63 12.31 8.79
N ARG A 264 7.91 13.27 9.42
CA ARG A 264 6.61 13.73 8.92
C ARG A 264 6.72 14.33 7.51
N VAL A 265 7.74 15.15 7.27
CA VAL A 265 8.05 15.67 5.93
C VAL A 265 8.39 14.51 4.98
N THR A 266 9.16 13.52 5.42
CA THR A 266 9.48 12.35 4.58
C THR A 266 8.23 11.62 4.11
N TYR A 267 7.25 11.35 4.97
CA TYR A 267 5.97 10.74 4.54
C TYR A 267 5.23 11.59 3.51
N ILE A 268 5.18 12.91 3.69
CA ILE A 268 4.53 13.83 2.74
C ILE A 268 5.26 13.85 1.40
N CYS A 269 6.60 13.91 1.42
CA CYS A 269 7.41 13.85 0.21
C CYS A 269 7.29 12.50 -0.49
N LEU A 270 7.22 11.40 0.26
CA LEU A 270 7.05 10.06 -0.27
C LEU A 270 5.68 9.91 -0.96
N PHE A 271 4.64 10.55 -0.43
CA PHE A 271 3.32 10.66 -1.06
C PHE A 271 3.42 11.24 -2.47
N ALA A 272 4.16 12.35 -2.65
CA ALA A 272 4.36 12.96 -3.96
C ALA A 272 5.29 12.13 -4.86
N PHE A 273 6.37 11.59 -4.29
CA PHE A 273 7.38 10.83 -5.02
C PHE A 273 6.80 9.56 -5.64
N LEU A 274 5.93 8.83 -4.93
CA LEU A 274 5.32 7.60 -5.46
C LEU A 274 4.36 7.85 -6.63
N GLN A 275 3.88 9.08 -6.84
CA GLN A 275 3.14 9.39 -8.07
C GLN A 275 4.03 9.34 -9.31
N LEU A 276 5.34 9.59 -9.16
CA LEU A 276 6.30 9.48 -10.27
C LEU A 276 6.50 8.03 -10.70
N ALA A 277 6.20 7.05 -9.85
CA ALA A 277 6.24 5.64 -10.23
C ALA A 277 5.20 5.30 -11.32
N ARG A 278 4.22 6.16 -11.58
CA ARG A 278 3.27 6.01 -12.69
C ARG A 278 3.85 6.40 -14.07
N LEU A 279 5.01 7.06 -14.10
CA LEU A 279 5.66 7.49 -15.34
C LEU A 279 6.50 6.38 -15.99
N PHE A 280 6.69 5.26 -15.29
CA PHE A 280 7.51 4.13 -15.69
C PHE A 280 6.68 2.85 -15.71
#